data_AF-A0A023FQP0-F1
#
_entry.id   AF-A0A023FQP0-F1
#
_cell.length_a   1.000
_cell.length_b   1.000
_cell.length_c   1.000
_cell.angle_alpha   90.00
_cell.angle_beta   90.00
_cell.angle_gamma   90.00
#
_symmetry.space_group_name_H-M   'P 1'
#
loop_
_entity.id
_entity.type
_entity.pdbx_description
1 polymer ?
#
loop_
_entity_poly.entity_id
_entity_poly.type
_entity_poly.pdbx_seq_one_letter_code
_entity_poly.pdbx_strand_id
1 'polypeptide(L)' 'MRSSVDMNVLLLALSVCLQASFLAVSGKSLKEGDCEVCAGVLKKLHNRLEVEERTNEDSITAGFMEFC' A
#
# COMPACT_ATOMS: atom_id res chain seq x y z
N MET A 1 25.95 27.52 16.31
CA MET A 1 25.99 26.10 16.70
C MET A 1 24.65 25.55 17.19
N ARG A 2 23.75 26.35 17.78
CA ARG A 2 22.41 25.92 18.26
C ARG A 2 21.42 25.49 17.15
N SER A 3 21.38 26.18 16.00
CA SER A 3 20.45 25.85 14.89
C SER A 3 20.66 24.49 14.22
N SER A 4 21.89 23.95 14.20
CA SER A 4 22.17 22.67 13.54
C SER A 4 21.67 21.48 14.39
N VAL A 5 21.65 21.65 15.71
CA VAL A 5 21.19 20.61 16.65
C VAL A 5 19.66 20.49 16.58
N ASP A 6 18.93 21.60 16.51
CA ASP A 6 17.47 21.62 16.34
C ASP A 6 17.01 20.94 15.04
N MET A 7 17.69 21.22 13.93
CA MET A 7 17.33 20.64 12.63
C MET A 7 17.55 19.13 12.58
N ASN A 8 18.65 18.63 13.17
CA ASN A 8 18.92 17.20 13.27
C ASN A 8 17.92 16.48 14.20
N VAL A 9 17.53 17.11 15.31
CA VAL A 9 16.50 16.56 16.21
C VAL A 9 15.14 16.51 15.51
N LEU A 10 14.79 17.53 14.75
CA LEU A 10 13.54 17.56 13.96
C LEU A 10 13.53 16.47 12.87
N LEU A 11 14.65 16.27 12.17
CA LEU A 11 14.82 15.21 11.17
C LEU A 11 14.71 13.81 11.78
N LEU A 12 15.30 13.60 12.96
CA LEU A 12 15.19 12.33 13.69
C LEU A 12 13.75 12.09 14.16
N ALA A 13 13.06 13.10 14.66
CA ALA A 13 11.66 12.98 15.06
C ALA A 13 10.76 12.63 13.86
N LEU A 14 10.98 13.28 12.71
CA LEU A 14 10.25 12.99 11.47
C LEU A 14 10.51 11.57 10.96
N SER A 15 11.76 11.07 11.03
CA SER A 15 12.07 9.72 10.57
C SER A 15 11.41 8.64 11.44
N VAL A 16 11.38 8.85 12.76
CA VAL A 16 10.70 7.94 13.71
C VAL A 16 9.19 7.92 13.47
N CYS A 17 8.57 9.09 13.26
CA CYS A 17 7.13 9.18 12.94
C CYS A 17 6.77 8.49 11.61
N LEU A 18 7.63 8.60 10.60
CA LEU A 18 7.42 7.98 9.30
C LEU A 18 7.53 6.45 9.39
N GLN A 19 8.52 5.94 10.15
CA GLN A 19 8.67 4.51 10.39
C GLN A 19 7.50 3.91 11.19
N ALA A 20 7.01 4.64 12.21
CA ALA A 20 5.84 4.21 12.98
C ALA A 20 4.57 4.10 12.12
N SER A 21 4.41 5.01 11.16
CA SER A 21 3.27 4.98 10.22
C SER A 21 3.32 3.78 9.27
N PHE A 22 4.52 3.42 8.79
CA PHE A 22 4.72 2.23 7.95
C PHE A 22 4.41 0.91 8.69
N LEU A 23 4.80 0.83 9.97
CA LEU A 23 4.55 -0.35 10.80
C LEU A 23 3.07 -0.49 11.18
N ALA A 24 2.35 0.63 11.39
CA ALA A 24 0.92 0.62 11.70
C ALA A 24 0.05 0.16 10.52
N VAL A 25 0.50 0.40 9.29
CA VAL A 25 -0.20 -0.02 8.06
C VAL A 25 0.13 -1.46 7.66
N SER A 26 1.37 -1.92 7.86
CA SER A 26 1.82 -3.24 7.38
C SER A 26 1.34 -4.45 8.19
N GLY A 27 0.68 -4.27 9.33
CA GLY A 27 0.38 -5.35 10.27
C GLY A 27 -1.02 -5.97 10.18
N LYS A 28 -1.95 -5.40 9.42
CA LYS A 28 -3.32 -5.91 9.34
C LYS A 28 -3.44 -6.94 8.21
N SER A 29 -2.93 -8.15 8.45
CA SER A 29 -3.34 -9.29 7.63
C SER A 29 -4.85 -9.50 7.84
N LEU A 30 -5.60 -9.63 6.75
CA LEU A 30 -6.99 -10.03 6.81
C LEU A 30 -7.08 -11.38 7.53
N LYS A 31 -8.02 -11.53 8.46
CA LYS A 31 -8.29 -12.84 9.06
C LYS A 31 -9.03 -13.71 8.05
N GLU A 32 -9.02 -15.02 8.29
CA GLU A 32 -9.84 -15.93 7.50
C GLU A 32 -11.32 -15.53 7.59
N GLY A 33 -11.97 -15.40 6.42
CA GLY A 33 -13.34 -14.88 6.29
C GLY A 33 -13.45 -13.35 6.15
N ASP A 34 -12.44 -12.57 6.53
CA ASP A 34 -12.48 -11.12 6.37
C ASP A 34 -12.35 -10.75 4.89
N CYS A 35 -13.31 -9.96 4.39
CA CYS A 35 -13.32 -9.48 3.00
C CYS A 35 -13.17 -10.60 1.95
N GLU A 36 -13.54 -11.84 2.27
CA GLU A 36 -13.26 -13.04 1.44
C GLU A 36 -13.66 -12.86 -0.03
N VAL A 37 -14.87 -12.32 -0.25
CA VAL A 37 -15.38 -12.04 -1.61
C VAL A 37 -14.53 -10.97 -2.31
N CYS A 38 -14.20 -9.88 -1.61
CA CYS A 38 -13.39 -8.79 -2.15
C CYS A 38 -11.97 -9.26 -2.50
N ALA A 39 -11.30 -9.94 -1.57
CA ALA A 39 -9.98 -10.53 -1.81
C ALA A 39 -10.00 -11.55 -2.96
N GLY A 40 -11.07 -12.35 -3.05
CA GLY A 40 -11.29 -13.29 -4.14
C GLY A 40 -11.43 -12.61 -5.51
N VAL A 41 -12.23 -11.53 -5.59
CA VAL A 41 -12.39 -10.73 -6.81
C VAL A 41 -11.07 -10.07 -7.22
N LEU A 42 -10.38 -9.42 -6.29
CA LEU A 42 -9.09 -8.76 -6.57
C LEU A 42 -8.02 -9.77 -7.01
N LYS A 43 -7.98 -10.97 -6.40
CA LYS A 43 -7.08 -12.04 -6.83
C LYS A 43 -7.40 -12.54 -8.24
N LYS A 44 -8.68 -12.65 -8.59
CA LYS A 44 -9.09 -13.04 -9.95
C LYS A 44 -8.70 -11.98 -10.98
N LEU A 45 -8.91 -10.70 -10.68
CA LEU A 45 -8.47 -9.60 -11.53
C LEU A 45 -6.95 -9.63 -11.72
N HIS A 46 -6.19 -9.75 -10.61
CA HIS A 46 -4.73 -9.79 -10.65
C HIS A 46 -4.19 -10.93 -11.52
N ASN A 47 -4.86 -12.10 -11.52
CA ASN A 47 -4.47 -13.24 -12.35
C ASN A 47 -4.84 -13.08 -13.83
N ARG A 48 -5.77 -12.18 -14.17
CA ARG A 48 -6.14 -11.89 -15.56
C ARG A 48 -5.21 -10.88 -16.22
N LEU A 49 -4.71 -9.91 -15.46
CA LEU A 49 -3.78 -8.91 -15.94
C LEU A 49 -2.40 -9.52 -16.18
N GLU A 50 -1.76 -9.11 -17.28
CA GLU A 50 -0.35 -9.40 -17.55
C GLU A 50 0.55 -8.74 -16.49
N VAL A 51 1.79 -9.22 -16.36
CA VAL A 51 2.69 -8.78 -15.27
C VAL A 51 2.93 -7.27 -15.32
N GLU A 52 3.06 -6.72 -16.52
CA GLU A 52 3.31 -5.31 -16.81
C GLU A 52 2.07 -4.43 -16.54
N GLU A 53 0.87 -5.00 -16.64
CA GLU A 53 -0.40 -4.28 -16.45
C GLU A 53 -0.77 -4.12 -14.98
N ARG A 54 -0.30 -5.01 -14.10
CA ARG A 54 -0.66 -5.05 -12.66
C ARG A 54 -0.24 -3.83 -11.85
N THR A 55 0.63 -2.99 -12.39
CA THR A 55 1.07 -1.74 -11.77
C THR A 55 0.65 -0.50 -12.56
N ASN A 56 -0.05 -0.68 -13.68
CA ASN A 56 -0.54 0.41 -14.51
C ASN A 56 -2.01 0.70 -14.16
N GLU A 57 -2.27 1.89 -13.63
CA GLU A 57 -3.60 2.29 -13.13
C GLU A 57 -4.70 2.22 -14.22
N ASP A 58 -4.39 2.66 -15.44
CA ASP A 58 -5.34 2.65 -16.56
C ASP A 58 -5.71 1.21 -16.95
N SER A 59 -4.72 0.32 -17.01
CA SER A 59 -4.90 -1.09 -17.35
C SER A 59 -5.68 -1.84 -16.27
N ILE A 60 -5.40 -1.56 -14.99
CA ILE A 60 -6.16 -2.11 -13.85
C ILE A 60 -7.62 -1.64 -13.93
N THR A 61 -7.85 -0.36 -14.21
CA THR A 61 -9.19 0.22 -14.30
C THR A 61 -9.97 -0.40 -15.46
N ALA A 62 -9.37 -0.47 -16.64
CA ALA A 62 -9.98 -1.10 -17.81
C ALA A 62 -10.28 -2.59 -17.56
N GLY A 63 -9.30 -3.34 -17.03
CA GLY A 63 -9.47 -4.76 -16.72
C GLY A 63 -10.53 -5.02 -15.65
N PHE A 64 -10.67 -4.14 -14.66
CA PHE A 64 -11.74 -4.24 -13.67
C PHE A 64 -13.12 -3.98 -14.28
N MET A 65 -13.25 -2.97 -15.15
CA MET A 65 -14.49 -2.64 -15.86
C MET A 65 -14.91 -3.71 -16.87
N GLU A 66 -13.98 -4.47 -17.44
CA GLU A 66 -14.30 -5.61 -18.31
C GLU A 66 -14.68 -6.85 -17.49
N PHE A 67 -14.05 -7.03 -16.32
CA PHE A 67 -14.29 -8.19 -15.46
C PHE A 67 -15.65 -8.17 -14.76
N CYS A 68 -16.14 -6.98 -14.40
CA CYS A 68 -17.35 -6.74 -13.61
C CYS A 68 -18.52 -6.28 -14.50
#